data_AF-A0A7J9SQ81-F1
#
_entry.id   AF-A0A7J9SQ81-F1
#
_cell.length_a   1.000
_cell.length_b   1.000
_cell.length_c   1.000
_cell.angle_alpha   90.00
_cell.angle_beta   90.00
_cell.angle_gamma   90.00
#
_symmetry.space_group_name_H-M   'P 1'
#
loop_
_entity.id
_entity.type
_entity.pdbx_description
1 polymer ?
#
loop_
_entity_poly.entity_id
_entity_poly.type
_entity_poly.pdbx_seq_one_letter_code
_entity_poly.pdbx_strand_id
1 'polypeptide(L)' 'MTESNSPSSSPEEFVDEHREELMEILLNGDRTLRALAIAILLEGGDDPDIDLVKRELELFEDLDEKVREELR' A
#
# COMPACT_ATOMS: atom_id res chain seq x y z
N MET A 1 15.68 21.16 27.08
CA MET A 1 14.40 20.43 27.02
C MET A 1 14.30 19.94 25.59
N THR A 2 14.65 18.69 25.33
CA THR A 2 14.51 18.10 24.00
C THR A 2 13.08 17.61 23.90
N GLU A 3 12.20 18.44 23.33
CA GLU A 3 10.85 18.00 23.00
C GLU A 3 10.97 16.92 21.93
N SER A 4 10.61 15.71 22.32
CA SER A 4 10.37 14.58 21.43
C SER A 4 9.18 14.95 20.54
N ASN A 5 9.44 15.61 19.42
CA ASN A 5 8.43 15.86 18.39
C ASN A 5 8.25 14.58 17.56
N SER A 6 7.69 13.56 18.17
CA SER A 6 7.07 12.47 17.42
C SER A 6 5.82 13.08 16.77
N PRO A 7 5.71 13.16 15.43
CA PRO A 7 4.40 13.32 14.85
C PRO A 7 3.64 12.05 15.20
N SER A 8 2.74 12.13 16.19
CA SER A 8 1.72 11.11 16.42
C SER A 8 0.61 11.31 15.38
N SER A 9 0.97 11.45 14.10
CA SER A 9 -0.02 11.54 13.04
C SER A 9 -0.72 10.19 12.97
N SER A 10 -2.05 10.22 12.98
CA SER A 10 -2.81 8.98 12.85
C SER A 10 -2.55 8.38 11.47
N PRO A 11 -2.72 7.05 11.28
CA PRO A 11 -2.60 6.44 9.96
C PRO A 11 -3.45 7.14 8.90
N GLU A 12 -4.64 7.61 9.28
CA GLU A 12 -5.56 8.36 8.42
C GLU A 12 -4.96 9.71 8.01
N GLU A 13 -4.42 10.48 8.96
CA GLU A 13 -3.75 11.76 8.65
C GLU A 13 -2.55 11.56 7.72
N PHE A 14 -1.78 10.49 7.93
CA PHE A 14 -0.65 10.17 7.06
C PHE A 14 -1.11 9.81 5.64
N VAL A 15 -2.15 9.00 5.51
CA VAL A 15 -2.70 8.63 4.19
C VAL A 15 -3.25 9.85 3.47
N ASP A 16 -3.97 10.74 4.16
CA ASP A 16 -4.49 11.96 3.56
C ASP A 16 -3.39 12.92 3.09
N GLU A 17 -2.31 13.07 3.86
CA GLU A 17 -1.18 13.92 3.46
C GLU A 17 -0.35 13.32 2.31
N HIS A 18 -0.24 12.00 2.24
CA HIS A 18 0.65 11.29 1.30
C HIS A 18 -0.08 10.47 0.25
N ARG A 19 -1.38 10.69 0.03
CA ARG A 19 -2.22 9.83 -0.82
C ARG A 19 -1.66 9.65 -2.24
N GLU A 20 -1.26 10.74 -2.89
CA GLU A 20 -0.71 10.69 -4.25
C GLU A 20 0.61 9.89 -4.33
N GLU A 21 1.48 10.05 -3.33
CA GLU A 21 2.76 9.34 -3.26
C GLU A 21 2.55 7.85 -2.99
N LEU A 22 1.62 7.50 -2.11
CA LEU A 22 1.22 6.12 -1.85
C LEU A 22 0.64 5.45 -3.10
N MET A 23 -0.15 6.18 -3.90
CA MET A 23 -0.67 5.68 -5.18
C MET A 23 0.45 5.45 -6.21
N GLU A 24 1.39 6.39 -6.32
CA GLU A 24 2.58 6.24 -7.18
C GLU A 24 3.41 5.02 -6.77
N ILE A 25 3.67 4.84 -5.48
CA ILE A 25 4.38 3.67 -4.95
C ILE A 25 3.60 2.38 -5.23
N LEU A 26 2.28 2.40 -5.09
CA LEU A 26 1.45 1.23 -5.34
C LEU A 26 1.49 0.78 -6.80
N LEU A 27 1.54 1.72 -7.74
CA LEU A 27 1.57 1.45 -9.18
C LEU A 27 2.96 1.11 -9.70
N ASN A 28 3.98 1.85 -9.25
CA ASN A 28 5.32 1.85 -9.85
C ASN A 28 6.42 1.32 -8.92
N GLY A 29 6.13 1.13 -7.64
CA GLY A 29 7.09 0.67 -6.64
C GLY A 29 7.53 -0.77 -6.85
N ASP A 30 8.68 -1.12 -6.27
CA ASP A 30 9.06 -2.52 -6.16
C ASP A 30 8.11 -3.30 -5.25
N ARG A 31 8.21 -4.64 -5.26
CA ARG A 31 7.33 -5.53 -4.48
C ARG A 31 7.24 -5.16 -3.00
N THR A 32 8.34 -4.74 -2.40
CA THR A 32 8.41 -4.42 -0.97
C THR A 32 7.71 -3.10 -0.69
N LEU A 33 8.00 -2.07 -1.49
CA LEU A 33 7.37 -0.76 -1.37
C LEU A 33 5.87 -0.83 -1.63
N ARG A 34 5.45 -1.60 -2.65
CA ARG A 34 4.03 -1.85 -2.93
C ARG A 34 3.33 -2.53 -1.75
N ALA A 35 3.94 -3.56 -1.15
CA ALA A 35 3.37 -4.23 0.03
C ALA A 35 3.23 -3.29 1.23
N LEU A 36 4.20 -2.38 1.43
CA LEU A 36 4.14 -1.36 2.47
C LEU A 36 3.04 -0.33 2.20
N ALA A 37 2.92 0.17 0.97
CA ALA A 37 1.84 1.08 0.58
C ALA A 37 0.46 0.45 0.78
N ILE A 38 0.30 -0.82 0.41
CA ILE A 38 -0.92 -1.61 0.67
C ILE A 38 -1.25 -1.63 2.17
N ALA A 39 -0.27 -1.95 3.02
CA ALA A 39 -0.49 -2.02 4.46
C ALA A 39 -0.91 -0.67 5.06
N ILE A 40 -0.30 0.42 4.59
CA ILE A 40 -0.61 1.78 5.03
C ILE A 40 -2.03 2.18 4.61
N LEU A 41 -2.41 1.91 3.35
CA LEU A 41 -3.75 2.22 2.83
C LEU A 41 -4.85 1.36 3.47
N LEU A 42 -4.54 0.14 3.91
CA LEU A 42 -5.49 -0.69 4.67
C LEU A 42 -5.75 -0.16 6.07
N GLU A 43 -4.74 0.42 6.71
CA GLU A 43 -4.85 0.94 8.07
C GLU A 43 -5.48 2.33 8.12
N GLY A 44 -5.12 3.21 7.18
CA GLY A 44 -5.53 4.62 7.21
C GLY A 44 -6.35 5.10 6.01
N GLY A 45 -6.61 4.26 5.01
CA GLY A 45 -7.34 4.64 3.80
C GLY A 45 -8.85 4.52 3.95
N ASP A 46 -9.56 5.22 3.06
CA ASP A 46 -11.00 5.17 2.95
C ASP A 46 -11.48 3.95 2.12
N ASP A 47 -12.79 3.72 2.04
CA ASP A 47 -13.37 2.64 1.24
C ASP A 47 -12.81 2.56 -0.21
N PRO A 48 -12.60 3.67 -0.96
CA PRO A 48 -12.00 3.61 -2.28
C PRO A 48 -10.55 3.10 -2.28
N ASP A 49 -9.77 3.46 -1.26
CA ASP A 49 -8.37 3.04 -1.14
C ASP A 49 -8.29 1.54 -0.84
N ILE A 50 -9.17 1.04 0.03
CA ILE A 50 -9.28 -0.39 0.35
C ILE A 50 -9.72 -1.20 -0.89
N ASP A 51 -10.67 -0.71 -1.66
CA ASP A 51 -11.10 -1.40 -2.89
C ASP A 51 -9.99 -1.44 -3.95
N LEU A 52 -9.15 -0.41 -4.01
CA LEU A 52 -7.99 -0.37 -4.88
C LEU A 52 -6.93 -1.37 -4.43
N VAL A 53 -6.67 -1.47 -3.13
CA VAL A 53 -5.79 -2.51 -2.55
C VAL A 53 -6.28 -3.92 -2.89
N LYS A 54 -7.58 -4.20 -2.75
CA LYS A 54 -8.14 -5.54 -3.05
C LYS A 54 -7.89 -5.94 -4.50
N ARG A 55 -8.12 -5.02 -5.45
CA ARG A 55 -7.84 -5.27 -6.88
C ARG A 55 -6.37 -5.57 -7.14
N GLU A 56 -5.47 -4.88 -6.46
CA GLU A 56 -4.04 -5.15 -6.61
C GLU A 56 -3.63 -6.50 -6.03
N LEU A 57 -4.23 -6.93 -4.91
CA LEU A 57 -4.01 -8.26 -4.34
C LEU A 57 -4.51 -9.37 -5.28
N GLU A 58 -5.68 -9.19 -5.91
CA GLU A 58 -6.19 -10.12 -6.93
C GLU A 58 -5.20 -10.23 -8.11
N LEU A 59 -4.63 -9.10 -8.56
CA LEU A 59 -3.63 -9.09 -9.63
C LEU A 59 -2.36 -9.89 -9.25
N PHE A 60 -1.95 -9.84 -7.98
CA PHE A 60 -0.81 -10.62 -7.48
C PHE A 60 -1.10 -12.12 -7.46
N GLU A 61 -2.32 -12.55 -7.11
CA GLU A 61 -2.70 -13.96 -7.14
C GLU A 61 -2.64 -14.52 -8.58
N ASP A 62 -3.16 -13.77 -9.55
CA ASP A 62 -3.11 -14.14 -10.97
C ASP A 62 -1.67 -14.27 -11.52
N LEU A 63 -0.77 -13.39 -11.07
CA LEU A 63 0.65 -13.43 -11.44
C LEU A 63 1.36 -14.64 -10.84
N ASP A 64 1.11 -14.94 -9.57
CA ASP A 64 1.71 -16.08 -8.88
C ASP A 64 1.23 -17.41 -9.47
N GLU A 65 -0.04 -17.50 -9.89
CA GLU A 65 -0.58 -18.67 -10.59
C GLU A 65 0.09 -18.89 -11.95
N LYS A 66 0.22 -17.85 -12.78
CA LYS A 66 0.92 -17.94 -14.09
C LYS A 66 2.37 -18.37 -13.97
N VAL A 67 3.10 -17.82 -13.00
CA VAL A 67 4.50 -18.22 -12.74
C VAL A 67 4.59 -19.69 -12.33
N ARG A 68 3.62 -20.19 -11.54
CA ARG A 68 3.57 -21.62 -11.16
C ARG A 68 3.26 -22.53 -12.34
N GLU A 69 2.43 -22.09 -13.29
CA GLU A 69 2.16 -22.85 -14.52
C GLU A 69 3.38 -22.94 -15.44
N GLU A 70 4.16 -21.87 -15.59
CA GLU A 70 5.36 -21.87 -16.45
C GLU A 70 6.51 -22.75 -15.91
N LEU A 71 6.53 -23.02 -14.60
CA LEU A 71 7.55 -23.84 -13.93
C LEU A 71 7.19 -25.34 -13.86
N ARG A 72 6.05 -25.75 -14.43
CA ARG A 72 5.53 -27.12 -14.41
C ARG A 72 5.70 -27.83 -15.75
#